data_AF-I7ZNG3-F1
#
_entry.id   AF-I7ZNG3-F1
#
_cell.length_a   1.000
_cell.length_b   1.000
_cell.length_c   1.000
_cell.angle_alpha   90.00
_cell.angle_beta   90.00
_cell.angle_gamma   90.00
#
_symmetry.space_group_name_H-M   'P 1'
#
loop_
_entity.id
_entity.type
_entity.pdbx_description
1 polymer ?
#
loop_
_entity_poly.entity_id
_entity_poly.type
_entity_poly.pdbx_seq_one_letter_code
_entity_poly.pdbx_strand_id
1 'polypeptide(L)'
;MASPSVCARTVRISLFSYGHANGPVVQQHREAQYHKTLAYNIRHLLNPPRHLRLKATGLSRRLQKEFLQNDNVEAFLVKVQREILLVVKEGCDQLLYSTEQGETKQGPEEADKHSDSNAPSSEEVALEGAGIDIAVTICCEEGRHRSVAFVEELARRLAMFKYEDGFSQHWQLIINVTHRQNKGPNKTQAKTRQRERREKGNRYKPRLGDDYDEDQVTTH
;
A
#
# COMPACT_ATOMS: atom_id res chain seq x y z
N MET A 1 -19.31 -39.78 -7.14
CA MET A 1 -18.15 -39.24 -6.40
C MET A 1 -17.88 -37.85 -6.94
N ALA A 2 -18.50 -36.82 -6.36
CA ALA A 2 -18.18 -35.44 -6.72
C ALA A 2 -16.87 -35.09 -6.01
N SER A 3 -15.83 -34.79 -6.79
CA SER A 3 -14.58 -34.24 -6.26
C SER A 3 -14.91 -32.96 -5.49
N PRO A 4 -14.36 -32.73 -4.29
CA PRO A 4 -14.51 -31.43 -3.64
C PRO A 4 -13.91 -30.40 -4.61
N SER A 5 -14.74 -29.46 -5.07
CA SER A 5 -14.24 -28.35 -5.86
C SER A 5 -13.29 -27.57 -4.95
N VAL A 6 -11.99 -27.71 -5.18
CA VAL A 6 -10.99 -26.87 -4.55
C VAL A 6 -11.24 -25.48 -5.11
N CYS A 7 -12.08 -24.71 -4.44
CA CYS A 7 -12.38 -23.33 -4.80
C CYS A 7 -11.04 -22.58 -4.84
N ALA A 8 -10.64 -22.14 -6.03
CA ALA A 8 -9.38 -21.45 -6.21
C ALA A 8 -9.42 -20.16 -5.39
N ARG A 9 -8.56 -20.06 -4.37
CA ARG A 9 -8.57 -18.89 -3.48
C ARG A 9 -7.95 -17.70 -4.22
N THR A 10 -8.69 -16.60 -4.30
CA THR A 10 -8.21 -15.39 -4.96
C THR A 10 -7.43 -14.51 -3.99
N VAL A 11 -6.21 -14.16 -4.36
CA VAL A 11 -5.36 -13.19 -3.63
C VAL A 11 -5.30 -11.91 -4.45
N ARG A 12 -5.82 -10.83 -3.90
CA ARG A 12 -5.78 -9.50 -4.52
C ARG A 12 -4.71 -8.66 -3.85
N ILE A 13 -3.78 -8.12 -4.64
CA ILE A 13 -2.78 -7.15 -4.18
C ILE A 13 -3.02 -5.84 -4.92
N SER A 14 -3.46 -4.83 -4.18
CA SER A 14 -3.70 -3.49 -4.72
C SER A 14 -2.56 -2.56 -4.31
N LEU A 15 -1.72 -2.18 -5.29
CA LEU A 15 -0.55 -1.32 -5.14
C LEU A 15 -0.90 0.13 -5.46
N PHE A 16 -0.66 1.04 -4.51
CA PHE A 16 -0.97 2.46 -4.63
C PHE A 16 0.27 3.30 -4.51
N SER A 17 0.50 4.18 -5.48
CA SER A 17 1.51 5.24 -5.34
C SER A 17 0.84 6.57 -5.05
N TYR A 18 1.33 7.33 -4.08
CA TYR A 18 0.82 8.67 -3.77
C TYR A 18 1.89 9.63 -3.25
N GLY A 19 1.52 10.91 -3.17
CA GLY A 19 2.33 11.97 -2.59
C GLY A 19 1.89 12.29 -1.18
N HIS A 20 2.84 12.34 -0.24
CA HIS A 20 2.60 12.77 1.14
C HIS A 20 1.91 14.14 1.20
N ALA A 21 2.24 15.06 0.28
CA ALA A 21 1.62 16.38 0.17
C ALA A 21 0.11 16.36 -0.14
N ASN A 22 -0.44 15.21 -0.54
CA ASN A 22 -1.85 15.02 -0.88
C ASN A 22 -2.61 14.16 0.15
N GLY A 23 -1.93 13.74 1.22
CA GLY A 23 -2.47 12.85 2.25
C GLY A 23 -2.52 11.37 1.82
N PRO A 24 -2.76 10.46 2.78
CA PRO A 24 -2.85 9.02 2.52
C PRO A 24 -4.00 8.68 1.57
N VAL A 25 -3.91 7.50 0.95
CA VAL A 25 -5.01 6.94 0.16
C VAL A 25 -6.01 6.33 1.12
N VAL A 26 -7.25 6.83 1.10
CA VAL A 26 -8.37 6.20 1.83
C VAL A 26 -8.89 5.06 0.96
N GLN A 27 -8.85 3.85 1.49
CA GLN A 27 -9.43 2.69 0.83
C GLN A 27 -10.79 2.39 1.42
N GLN A 28 -11.74 2.06 0.54
CA GLN A 28 -12.96 1.40 0.95
C GLN A 28 -12.66 -0.09 1.02
N HIS A 29 -12.72 -0.64 2.23
CA HIS A 29 -12.58 -2.08 2.42
C HIS A 29 -13.72 -2.77 1.67
N ARG A 30 -13.37 -3.67 0.76
CA ARG A 30 -14.33 -4.62 0.22
C ARG A 30 -14.45 -5.79 1.18
N GLU A 31 -15.59 -6.47 1.14
CA GLU A 31 -15.82 -7.69 1.90
C GLU A 31 -14.83 -8.77 1.42
N ALA A 32 -13.75 -8.95 2.16
CA ALA A 32 -12.75 -9.99 1.99
C ALA A 32 -12.57 -10.70 3.34
N GLN A 33 -12.37 -12.02 3.32
CA GLN A 33 -12.23 -12.81 4.54
C GLN A 33 -10.96 -12.44 5.32
N TYR A 34 -9.89 -12.11 4.60
CA TYR A 34 -8.68 -11.54 5.18
C TYR A 34 -8.32 -10.22 4.46
N HIS A 35 -8.09 -9.17 5.24
CA HIS A 35 -7.66 -7.88 4.72
C HIS A 35 -6.47 -7.31 5.49
N LYS A 36 -5.45 -6.81 4.77
CA LYS A 36 -4.29 -6.16 5.36
C LYS A 36 -3.87 -4.92 4.56
N THR A 37 -3.54 -3.83 5.25
CA THR A 37 -2.91 -2.65 4.63
C THR A 37 -1.45 -2.52 5.08
N LEU A 38 -0.54 -2.38 4.11
CA LEU A 38 0.87 -2.09 4.31
C LEU A 38 1.17 -0.69 3.77
N ALA A 39 1.82 0.16 4.57
CA ALA A 39 2.10 1.54 4.21
C ALA A 39 3.60 1.86 4.35
N TYR A 40 4.21 2.34 3.26
CA TYR A 40 5.64 2.61 3.20
C TYR A 40 5.92 4.04 2.76
N ASN A 41 6.77 4.72 3.54
CA ASN A 41 7.30 6.04 3.22
C ASN A 41 8.71 5.93 2.67
N ILE A 42 8.86 6.20 1.37
CA ILE A 42 10.14 6.08 0.65
C ILE A 42 10.83 7.43 0.43
N ARG A 43 10.47 8.47 1.19
CA ARG A 43 11.08 9.80 1.05
C ARG A 43 12.55 9.85 1.45
N HIS A 44 13.02 8.87 2.22
CA HIS A 44 14.42 8.67 2.58
C HIS A 44 15.27 8.15 1.42
N LEU A 45 14.65 7.54 0.39
CA LEU A 45 15.38 7.07 -0.80
C LEU A 45 15.81 8.25 -1.68
N LEU A 46 16.94 8.07 -2.35
CA LEU A 46 17.55 9.08 -3.22
C LEU A 46 16.56 9.57 -4.28
N ASN A 47 16.61 10.88 -4.53
CA ASN A 47 15.79 11.48 -5.57
C ASN A 47 16.40 11.22 -6.95
N PRO A 48 15.58 10.86 -7.96
CA PRO A 48 16.05 10.81 -9.33
C PRO A 48 16.66 12.15 -9.78
N PRO A 49 17.61 12.16 -10.73
CA PRO A 49 18.24 13.38 -11.23
C PRO A 49 17.23 14.46 -11.63
N ARG A 50 17.54 15.72 -11.29
CA ARG A 50 16.62 16.86 -11.49
C ARG A 50 16.16 17.00 -12.95
N HIS A 51 17.08 16.84 -13.90
CA HIS A 51 16.80 16.98 -15.32
C HIS A 51 15.77 15.93 -15.83
N LEU A 52 15.74 14.74 -15.22
CA LEU A 52 14.73 13.71 -15.52
C LEU A 52 13.41 14.04 -14.84
N ARG A 53 13.42 14.46 -13.58
CA ARG A 53 12.21 14.82 -12.84
C ARG A 53 11.39 15.93 -13.50
N LEU A 54 12.05 16.87 -14.18
CA LEU A 54 11.36 17.94 -14.90
C LEU A 54 10.56 17.40 -16.10
N LYS A 55 11.12 16.45 -16.85
CA LYS A 55 10.58 16.00 -18.14
C LYS A 55 9.73 14.73 -18.04
N ALA A 56 9.91 13.93 -16.99
CA ALA A 56 9.34 12.59 -16.88
C ALA A 56 8.66 12.35 -15.53
N THR A 57 7.84 11.29 -15.49
CA THR A 57 7.25 10.69 -14.29
C THR A 57 7.91 9.34 -14.01
N GLY A 58 7.54 8.71 -12.89
CA GLY A 58 8.00 7.36 -12.56
C GLY A 58 7.57 6.25 -13.53
N LEU A 59 6.73 6.56 -14.53
CA LEU A 59 6.38 5.64 -15.62
C LEU A 59 7.44 5.60 -16.72
N SER A 60 8.32 6.60 -16.79
CA SER A 60 9.37 6.64 -17.82
C SER A 60 10.45 5.61 -17.54
N ARG A 61 10.74 4.75 -18.52
CA ARG A 61 11.83 3.77 -18.45
C ARG A 61 13.19 4.38 -18.10
N ARG A 62 13.49 5.57 -18.62
CA ARG A 62 14.74 6.27 -18.31
C ARG A 62 14.80 6.68 -16.83
N LEU A 63 13.71 7.21 -16.27
CA LEU A 63 13.66 7.58 -14.87
C LEU A 63 13.67 6.35 -13.96
N GLN A 64 12.93 5.29 -14.33
CA GLN A 64 12.94 4.02 -13.63
C GLN A 64 14.36 3.45 -13.56
N LYS A 65 15.06 3.33 -14.69
CA LYS A 65 16.43 2.79 -14.74
C LYS A 65 17.36 3.51 -13.77
N GLU A 66 17.39 4.83 -13.80
CA GLU A 66 18.26 5.64 -12.94
C GLU A 66 17.91 5.54 -11.45
N PHE A 67 16.61 5.47 -11.14
CA PHE A 67 16.15 5.33 -9.76
C PHE A 67 16.43 3.93 -9.20
N LEU A 68 16.15 2.90 -10.00
CA LEU A 68 16.24 1.49 -9.61
C LEU A 68 17.67 0.94 -9.61
N GLN A 69 18.61 1.61 -10.30
CA GLN A 69 20.04 1.25 -10.25
C GLN A 69 20.66 1.48 -8.86
N ASN A 70 19.96 2.15 -7.94
CA ASN A 70 20.48 2.39 -6.61
C ASN A 70 20.27 1.19 -5.67
N ASP A 71 21.35 0.71 -5.06
CA ASP A 71 21.32 -0.46 -4.16
C ASP A 71 20.37 -0.29 -2.97
N ASN A 72 20.21 0.91 -2.42
CA ASN A 72 19.26 1.14 -1.33
C ASN A 72 17.81 1.00 -1.79
N VAL A 73 17.52 1.40 -3.03
CA VAL A 73 16.19 1.23 -3.64
C VAL A 73 15.94 -0.25 -3.89
N GLU A 74 16.93 -0.96 -4.41
CA GLU A 74 16.88 -2.41 -4.63
C GLU A 74 16.64 -3.18 -3.33
N ALA A 75 17.45 -2.92 -2.30
CA ALA A 75 17.29 -3.54 -0.99
C ALA A 75 15.91 -3.27 -0.39
N PHE A 76 15.38 -2.05 -0.56
CA PHE A 76 14.04 -1.71 -0.07
C PHE A 76 12.93 -2.40 -0.89
N LEU A 77 13.10 -2.58 -2.21
CA LEU A 77 12.18 -3.37 -3.04
C LEU A 77 12.11 -4.82 -2.57
N VAL A 78 13.27 -5.45 -2.37
CA VAL A 78 13.36 -6.84 -1.87
C VAL A 78 12.69 -6.96 -0.51
N LYS A 79 12.94 -6.01 0.40
CA LYS A 79 12.29 -5.97 1.72
C LYS A 79 10.76 -5.92 1.59
N VAL A 80 10.23 -4.96 0.84
CA VAL A 80 8.78 -4.77 0.68
C VAL A 80 8.14 -5.98 0.01
N GLN A 81 8.79 -6.55 -1.02
CA GLN A 81 8.33 -7.77 -1.68
C GLN A 81 8.23 -8.93 -0.70
N ARG A 82 9.27 -9.16 0.12
CA ARG A 82 9.27 -10.21 1.15
C ARG A 82 8.14 -10.01 2.16
N GLU A 83 7.96 -8.78 2.65
CA GLU A 83 6.89 -8.48 3.63
C GLU A 83 5.50 -8.74 3.06
N ILE A 84 5.26 -8.39 1.78
CA ILE A 84 3.99 -8.70 1.10
C ILE A 84 3.76 -10.21 1.04
N LEU A 85 4.79 -10.98 0.67
CA LEU A 85 4.68 -12.44 0.58
C LEU A 85 4.42 -13.09 1.94
N LEU A 86 5.05 -12.59 3.01
CA LEU A 86 4.78 -13.06 4.37
C LEU A 86 3.32 -12.81 4.77
N VAL A 87 2.75 -11.64 4.42
CA VAL A 87 1.35 -11.32 4.70
C VAL A 87 0.39 -12.18 3.87
N VAL A 88 0.72 -12.47 2.61
CA VAL A 88 -0.05 -13.42 1.79
C VAL A 88 -0.07 -14.79 2.48
N LYS A 89 1.11 -15.29 2.89
CA LYS A 89 1.22 -16.57 3.59
C LYS A 89 0.40 -16.60 4.88
N GLU A 90 0.52 -15.56 5.71
CA GLU A 90 -0.26 -15.41 6.95
C GLU A 90 -1.77 -15.48 6.69
N GLY A 91 -2.25 -14.73 5.67
CA GLY A 91 -3.66 -14.76 5.30
C GLY A 91 -4.10 -16.14 4.81
N CYS A 92 -3.26 -16.84 4.05
CA CYS A 92 -3.56 -18.18 3.58
C CYS A 92 -3.65 -19.20 4.71
N ASP A 93 -2.70 -19.15 5.65
CA ASP A 93 -2.68 -20.03 6.82
C ASP A 93 -3.95 -19.82 7.67
N GLN A 94 -4.36 -18.56 7.92
CA GLN A 94 -5.59 -18.25 8.67
C GLN A 94 -6.87 -18.79 8.02
N LEU A 95 -6.95 -18.75 6.69
CA LEU A 95 -8.10 -19.28 5.94
C LEU A 95 -8.13 -20.82 5.90
N LEU A 96 -6.97 -21.49 5.98
CA LEU A 96 -6.93 -22.95 6.14
C LEU A 96 -7.51 -23.36 7.51
N TYR A 97 -7.03 -22.76 8.60
CA TYR A 97 -7.51 -23.09 9.96
C TYR A 97 -9.01 -22.79 10.17
N SER A 98 -9.54 -21.74 9.52
CA SER A 98 -10.97 -21.40 9.61
C SER A 98 -11.88 -22.41 8.91
N THR A 99 -11.37 -23.13 7.90
CA THR A 99 -12.15 -24.15 7.17
C THR A 99 -12.24 -25.45 7.98
N GLU A 100 -11.17 -25.84 8.69
CA GLU A 100 -11.12 -27.09 9.47
C GLU A 100 -12.02 -27.06 10.73
N GLN A 101 -12.28 -25.89 11.32
CA GLN A 101 -13.17 -25.77 12.49
C GLN A 101 -14.67 -25.82 12.17
N GLY A 102 -15.05 -25.67 10.90
CA GLY A 102 -16.45 -25.74 10.45
C GLY A 102 -16.99 -27.17 10.30
N GLU A 103 -16.10 -28.16 10.14
CA GLU A 103 -16.48 -29.53 9.78
C GLU A 103 -16.57 -30.49 10.98
N THR A 104 -16.18 -30.08 12.20
CA THR A 104 -16.11 -31.00 13.38
C THR A 104 -17.31 -30.94 14.33
N LYS A 105 -18.46 -30.38 13.94
CA LYS A 105 -19.69 -30.42 14.75
C LYS A 105 -20.88 -31.05 14.03
N GLN A 106 -20.74 -32.31 13.62
CA GLN A 106 -21.88 -33.21 13.45
C GLN A 106 -21.55 -34.58 14.06
N GLY A 107 -21.90 -34.72 15.34
CA GLY A 107 -22.09 -36.03 15.98
C GLY A 107 -23.55 -36.47 15.80
N PRO A 108 -23.82 -37.78 15.72
CA PRO A 108 -25.11 -38.31 15.30
C PRO A 108 -26.09 -38.43 16.46
N GLU A 109 -27.33 -37.96 16.29
CA GLU A 109 -28.50 -38.60 16.91
C GLU A 109 -29.77 -38.28 16.14
N GLU A 110 -30.58 -39.32 15.96
CA GLU A 110 -31.66 -39.46 14.98
C GLU A 110 -33.03 -38.95 15.46
N ALA A 111 -33.91 -38.80 14.45
CA ALA A 111 -35.36 -39.06 14.46
C ALA A 111 -36.37 -37.93 14.80
N ASP A 112 -36.94 -37.40 13.70
CA ASP A 112 -38.38 -37.50 13.32
C ASP A 112 -39.37 -36.39 13.74
N LYS A 113 -39.77 -35.53 12.78
CA LYS A 113 -41.11 -35.51 12.15
C LYS A 113 -41.37 -34.32 11.19
N HIS A 114 -41.98 -34.66 10.05
CA HIS A 114 -42.66 -33.89 9.00
C HIS A 114 -43.18 -32.46 9.30
N SER A 115 -42.98 -31.51 8.36
CA SER A 115 -44.05 -31.00 7.45
C SER A 115 -43.60 -29.91 6.46
N ASP A 116 -43.86 -30.18 5.17
CA ASP A 116 -44.22 -29.34 4.02
C ASP A 116 -43.85 -27.84 3.83
N SER A 117 -43.37 -27.60 2.60
CA SER A 117 -43.70 -26.52 1.64
C SER A 117 -42.89 -25.21 1.55
N ASN A 118 -42.22 -25.10 0.39
CA ASN A 118 -42.00 -23.93 -0.47
C ASN A 118 -41.07 -22.78 -0.03
N ALA A 119 -39.87 -22.77 -0.64
CA ALA A 119 -39.24 -21.71 -1.46
C ALA A 119 -39.37 -20.23 -1.02
N PRO A 120 -38.27 -19.44 -1.03
CA PRO A 120 -37.39 -19.37 -2.20
C PRO A 120 -35.94 -19.74 -1.90
N SER A 121 -35.39 -20.49 -2.86
CA SER A 121 -33.97 -20.53 -3.21
C SER A 121 -33.48 -19.09 -3.34
N SER A 122 -33.01 -18.54 -2.23
CA SER A 122 -32.30 -17.28 -2.21
C SER A 122 -30.96 -17.61 -2.83
N GLU A 123 -30.81 -17.20 -4.08
CA GLU A 123 -29.53 -17.08 -4.76
C GLU A 123 -28.61 -16.28 -3.82
N GLU A 124 -27.86 -16.99 -2.98
CA GLU A 124 -26.58 -16.48 -2.50
C GLU A 124 -25.72 -16.37 -3.74
N VAL A 125 -25.87 -15.23 -4.41
CA VAL A 125 -24.81 -14.67 -5.23
C VAL A 125 -23.63 -14.60 -4.29
N ALA A 126 -22.83 -15.67 -4.28
CA ALA A 126 -21.54 -15.70 -3.63
C ALA A 126 -20.80 -14.53 -4.27
N LEU A 127 -20.81 -13.40 -3.57
CA LEU A 127 -19.98 -12.27 -3.91
C LEU A 127 -18.59 -12.89 -3.89
N GLU A 128 -18.00 -13.11 -5.06
CA GLU A 128 -16.62 -13.56 -5.22
C GLU A 128 -15.70 -12.47 -4.66
N GLY A 129 -15.71 -12.33 -3.34
CA GLY A 129 -14.73 -11.60 -2.58
C GLY A 129 -13.43 -12.36 -2.73
N ALA A 130 -12.34 -11.61 -2.96
CA ALA A 130 -11.03 -12.23 -2.81
C ALA A 130 -10.95 -12.79 -1.38
N GLY A 131 -10.51 -14.04 -1.23
CA GLY A 131 -10.28 -14.61 0.11
C GLY A 131 -9.27 -13.75 0.88
N ILE A 132 -8.34 -13.12 0.16
CA ILE A 132 -7.28 -12.27 0.71
C ILE A 132 -7.20 -10.97 -0.11
N ASP A 133 -7.36 -9.82 0.54
CA ASP A 133 -7.15 -8.49 -0.05
C ASP A 133 -6.03 -7.73 0.68
N ILE A 134 -4.93 -7.48 -0.03
CA ILE A 134 -3.76 -6.78 0.49
C ILE A 134 -3.62 -5.45 -0.23
N ALA A 135 -3.67 -4.39 0.56
CA ALA A 135 -3.45 -3.03 0.12
C ALA A 135 -2.02 -2.59 0.43
N VAL A 136 -1.25 -2.19 -0.57
CA VAL A 136 0.11 -1.68 -0.39
C VAL A 136 0.16 -0.23 -0.83
N THR A 137 0.48 0.68 0.08
CA THR A 137 0.57 2.10 -0.23
C THR A 137 2.02 2.59 -0.13
N ILE A 138 2.53 3.18 -1.20
CA ILE A 138 3.89 3.70 -1.32
C ILE A 138 3.84 5.21 -1.48
N CYS A 139 4.44 5.94 -0.53
CA CYS A 139 4.42 7.39 -0.52
C CYS A 139 5.80 8.00 -0.77
N CYS A 140 5.84 8.97 -1.69
CA CYS A 140 6.96 9.91 -1.79
C CYS A 140 6.44 11.33 -1.53
N GLU A 141 7.23 12.37 -1.79
CA GLU A 141 6.77 13.74 -1.49
C GLU A 141 5.56 14.16 -2.36
N GLU A 142 5.71 14.10 -3.69
CA GLU A 142 4.70 14.60 -4.63
C GLU A 142 3.86 13.49 -5.30
N GLY A 143 4.27 12.23 -5.20
CA GLY A 143 3.55 11.10 -5.82
C GLY A 143 3.78 10.96 -7.33
N ARG A 144 4.83 11.59 -7.89
CA ARG A 144 5.07 11.65 -9.34
C ARG A 144 6.24 10.82 -9.85
N HIS A 145 7.27 10.60 -9.03
CA HIS A 145 8.54 9.98 -9.47
C HIS A 145 8.84 8.70 -8.71
N ARG A 146 9.42 8.82 -7.50
CA ARG A 146 9.90 7.68 -6.70
C ARG A 146 8.81 6.66 -6.44
N SER A 147 7.67 7.09 -5.89
CA SER A 147 6.58 6.16 -5.53
C SER A 147 5.97 5.46 -6.75
N VAL A 148 5.87 6.16 -7.88
CA VAL A 148 5.37 5.59 -9.13
C VAL A 148 6.35 4.55 -9.66
N ALA A 149 7.63 4.91 -9.81
CA ALA A 149 8.66 4.01 -10.30
C ALA A 149 8.83 2.77 -9.40
N PHE A 150 8.75 2.96 -8.09
CA PHE A 150 8.83 1.88 -7.11
C PHE A 150 7.66 0.90 -7.23
N VAL A 151 6.43 1.42 -7.33
CA VAL A 151 5.21 0.58 -7.45
C VAL A 151 5.20 -0.19 -8.75
N GLU A 152 5.60 0.43 -9.86
CA GLU A 152 5.67 -0.23 -11.17
C GLU A 152 6.65 -1.42 -11.13
N GLU A 153 7.82 -1.22 -10.54
CA GLU A 153 8.82 -2.29 -10.43
C GLU A 153 8.38 -3.39 -9.46
N LEU A 154 7.76 -3.02 -8.33
CA LEU A 154 7.21 -3.99 -7.39
C LEU A 154 6.11 -4.85 -8.05
N ALA A 155 5.21 -4.24 -8.83
CA ALA A 155 4.17 -4.96 -9.57
C ALA A 155 4.77 -5.97 -10.55
N ARG A 156 5.81 -5.56 -11.29
CA ARG A 156 6.54 -6.42 -12.22
C ARG A 156 7.15 -7.63 -11.51
N ARG A 157 7.76 -7.43 -10.33
CA ARG A 157 8.37 -8.52 -9.55
C ARG A 157 7.35 -9.49 -9.00
N LEU A 158 6.25 -8.98 -8.44
CA LEU A 158 5.15 -9.83 -7.93
C LEU A 158 4.50 -10.65 -9.05
N ALA A 159 4.41 -10.10 -10.26
CA ALA A 159 3.85 -10.84 -11.41
C ALA A 159 4.74 -12.02 -11.86
N MET A 160 6.07 -11.88 -11.78
CA MET A 160 6.99 -12.97 -12.10
C MET A 160 6.95 -14.08 -11.04
N PHE A 161 6.74 -13.71 -9.79
CA PHE A 161 6.69 -14.64 -8.66
C PHE A 161 5.57 -15.68 -8.77
N LYS A 162 4.53 -15.41 -9.56
CA LYS A 162 3.45 -16.36 -9.89
C LYS A 162 3.96 -17.68 -10.50
N TYR A 163 5.18 -17.69 -11.06
CA TYR A 163 5.71 -18.83 -11.82
C TYR A 163 6.84 -19.61 -11.14
N GLU A 164 7.51 -19.06 -10.12
CA GLU A 164 8.77 -19.64 -9.59
C GLU A 164 8.60 -20.51 -8.36
N ASP A 165 7.75 -20.14 -7.40
CA ASP A 165 7.68 -20.87 -6.14
C ASP A 165 6.46 -21.78 -6.13
N GLY A 166 6.69 -23.07 -5.85
CA GLY A 166 5.71 -24.14 -5.83
C GLY A 166 4.57 -23.96 -4.82
N PHE A 167 3.75 -22.93 -5.00
CA PHE A 167 2.42 -22.79 -4.43
C PHE A 167 1.56 -23.93 -4.97
N SER A 168 1.61 -25.08 -4.29
CA SER A 168 1.04 -26.34 -4.74
C SER A 168 -0.50 -26.38 -4.75
N GLN A 169 -1.20 -25.28 -4.49
CA GLN A 169 -2.66 -25.23 -4.54
C GLN A 169 -3.17 -23.88 -5.08
N HIS A 170 -3.65 -23.89 -6.33
CA HIS A 170 -4.77 -23.11 -6.90
C HIS A 170 -5.07 -21.69 -6.39
N TRP A 171 -4.08 -20.79 -6.25
CA TRP A 171 -4.39 -19.37 -5.96
C TRP A 171 -4.32 -18.50 -7.21
N GLN A 172 -5.36 -17.70 -7.40
CA GLN A 172 -5.37 -16.69 -8.45
C GLN A 172 -4.84 -15.38 -7.87
N LEU A 173 -3.59 -15.04 -8.20
CA LEU A 173 -3.01 -13.74 -7.85
C LEU A 173 -3.48 -12.66 -8.83
N ILE A 174 -4.13 -11.61 -8.31
CA ILE A 174 -4.58 -10.43 -9.05
C ILE A 174 -3.82 -9.21 -8.52
N ILE A 175 -3.03 -8.57 -9.38
CA ILE A 175 -2.28 -7.35 -9.03
C ILE A 175 -2.95 -6.14 -9.69
N ASN A 176 -3.37 -5.19 -8.88
CA ASN A 176 -3.92 -3.92 -9.33
C ASN A 176 -2.94 -2.80 -9.01
N VAL A 177 -2.65 -1.92 -9.97
CA VAL A 177 -1.79 -0.76 -9.77
C VAL A 177 -2.60 0.52 -9.93
N THR A 178 -2.47 1.44 -8.97
CA THR A 178 -3.12 2.74 -9.00
C THR A 178 -2.15 3.86 -8.63
N HIS A 179 -2.02 4.84 -9.51
CA HIS A 179 -1.24 6.04 -9.22
C HIS A 179 -2.17 7.20 -8.92
N ARG A 180 -2.16 7.70 -7.67
CA ARG A 180 -2.82 8.95 -7.32
C ARG A 180 -2.00 10.12 -7.86
N GLN A 181 -2.10 10.34 -9.16
CA GLN A 181 -1.53 11.51 -9.82
C GLN A 181 -2.43 12.71 -9.54
N ASN A 182 -1.81 13.82 -9.15
CA ASN A 182 -2.52 15.08 -9.12
C ASN A 182 -2.78 15.51 -10.57
N LYS A 183 -4.05 15.79 -10.95
CA LYS A 183 -4.28 16.83 -11.96
C LYS A 183 -3.61 18.07 -11.36
N GLY A 184 -2.50 18.50 -11.96
CA GLY A 184 -1.49 19.33 -11.27
C GLY A 184 -2.11 20.49 -10.47
N PRO A 185 -1.55 20.84 -9.30
CA PRO A 185 -2.04 21.98 -8.55
C PRO A 185 -1.84 23.21 -9.44
N ASN A 186 -2.90 23.99 -9.66
CA ASN A 186 -2.84 25.27 -10.34
C ASN A 186 -1.64 26.04 -9.75
N LYS A 187 -0.72 26.58 -10.58
CA LYS A 187 0.57 27.19 -10.16
C LYS A 187 0.44 28.09 -8.92
N THR A 188 -0.72 28.70 -8.74
CA THR A 188 -1.16 29.50 -7.60
C THR A 188 -1.07 28.76 -6.26
N GLN A 189 -1.57 27.52 -6.12
CA GLN A 189 -1.60 26.80 -4.84
C GLN A 189 -0.20 26.35 -4.38
N ALA A 190 0.67 25.99 -5.31
CA ALA A 190 2.07 25.65 -4.99
C ALA A 190 2.83 26.87 -4.44
N LYS A 191 2.61 28.05 -5.04
CA LYS A 191 3.16 29.32 -4.54
C LYS A 191 2.62 29.69 -3.16
N THR A 192 1.32 29.49 -2.91
CA THR A 192 0.72 29.75 -1.60
C THR A 192 1.32 28.87 -0.49
N ARG A 193 1.47 27.56 -0.74
CA ARG A 193 2.09 26.65 0.23
C ARG A 193 3.57 26.97 0.51
N GLN A 194 4.31 27.42 -0.50
CA GLN A 194 5.70 27.84 -0.32
C GLN A 194 5.80 29.17 0.44
N ARG A 195 4.87 30.10 0.21
CA ARG A 195 4.76 31.37 0.93
C ARG A 195 4.41 31.12 2.41
N GLU A 196 3.42 30.26 2.69
CA GLU A 196 3.07 29.88 4.07
C GLU A 196 4.25 29.25 4.82
N ARG A 197 5.06 28.40 4.17
CA ARG A 197 6.26 27.82 4.80
C ARG A 197 7.30 28.90 5.15
N ARG A 198 7.46 29.93 4.32
CA ARG A 198 8.35 31.08 4.61
C ARG A 198 7.81 31.96 5.73
N GLU A 199 6.50 32.19 5.75
CA GLU A 199 5.86 33.04 6.77
C GLU A 199 5.80 32.35 8.14
N LYS A 200 5.58 31.02 8.19
CA LYS A 200 5.61 30.24 9.43
C LYS A 200 7.03 30.00 9.96
N GLY A 201 8.03 29.93 9.09
CA GLY A 201 9.45 29.84 9.49
C GLY A 201 10.01 31.12 10.11
N ASN A 202 9.38 32.27 9.85
CA ASN A 202 9.87 33.58 10.31
C ASN A 202 9.26 34.05 11.65
N ARG A 203 8.40 33.23 12.29
CA ARG A 203 7.72 33.59 13.55
C ARG A 203 8.57 33.30 14.80
N TYR A 204 9.70 32.60 14.67
CA TYR A 204 10.66 32.36 15.77
C TYR A 204 11.97 33.12 15.54
N LYS A 205 11.91 34.46 15.58
CA LYS A 205 13.07 35.27 15.97
C LYS A 205 12.76 35.87 17.34
N PRO A 206 13.45 35.49 18.43
CA PRO A 206 13.36 36.24 19.67
C PRO A 206 13.95 37.63 19.40
N ARG A 207 13.14 38.68 19.57
CA ARG A 207 13.65 40.01 19.85
C ARG A 207 14.21 39.95 21.27
N LEU A 208 15.51 39.75 21.41
CA LEU A 208 16.21 40.18 22.61
C LEU A 208 16.35 41.70 22.46
N GLY A 209 15.61 42.42 23.31
CA GLY A 209 15.86 43.83 23.55
C GLY A 209 17.06 43.93 24.46
N ASP A 210 18.10 44.58 23.99
CA ASP A 210 19.19 45.05 24.83
C ASP A 210 18.78 46.44 25.33
N ASP A 211 18.29 46.49 26.56
CA ASP A 211 18.32 47.66 27.42
C ASP A 211 18.64 47.12 28.82
N TYR A 212 19.83 47.42 29.34
CA TYR A 212 20.12 47.94 30.69
C TYR A 212 21.63 48.20 30.81
N ASP A 213 21.96 49.43 31.23
CA ASP A 213 23.25 49.92 31.71
C ASP A 213 23.91 49.03 32.77
N GLU A 214 25.24 48.93 32.76
CA GLU A 214 26.01 48.94 34.01
C GLU A 214 27.45 49.44 33.81
N ASP A 215 27.82 50.36 34.70
CA ASP A 215 29.09 51.04 34.87
C ASP A 215 30.33 50.14 34.87
N GLN A 216 31.43 50.60 34.25
CA GLN A 216 32.78 50.28 34.75
C GLN A 216 33.72 51.49 34.69
N VAL A 217 34.19 51.85 35.89
CA VAL A 217 35.20 52.83 36.24
C VAL A 217 36.59 52.15 36.29
N THR A 218 37.62 52.85 35.79
CA THR A 218 39.10 52.67 35.97
C THR A 218 39.74 51.39 35.38
N THR A 219 40.93 51.36 34.74
CA THR A 219 42.23 52.06 34.95
C THR A 219 43.07 51.91 33.65
N HIS A 220 43.74 52.92 33.12
CA HIS A 220 45.16 53.25 33.32
C HIS A 220 45.52 54.55 32.59
#